data_AF-A0A2P6MDV7-F1
#
_entry.id   AF-A0A2P6MDV7-F1
#
_cell.length_a   1.000
_cell.length_b   1.000
_cell.length_c   1.000
_cell.angle_alpha   90.00
_cell.angle_beta   90.00
_cell.angle_gamma   90.00
#
_symmetry.space_group_name_H-M   'P 1'
#
loop_
_entity.id
_entity.type
_entity.pdbx_description
1 polymer ?
#
loop_
_entity_poly.entity_id
_entity_poly.type
_entity_poly.pdbx_seq_one_letter_code
_entity_poly.pdbx_strand_id
1 'polypeptide(L)' 'MQLWLAILLIVVALLAGVALGFFIARKYMMNYMKKNPPINEKMLRVMMMQMGMNPSQKKINQMMKAMNNAQDK' A
#
# COMPACT_ATOMS: atom_id res chain seq x y z
N MET A 1 -9.87 46.60 -2.12
CA MET A 1 -9.37 45.29 -1.64
C MET A 1 -10.00 44.19 -2.47
N GLN A 2 -9.25 43.50 -3.34
CA GLN A 2 -9.79 42.48 -4.23
C GLN A 2 -9.96 41.14 -3.50
N LEU A 3 -10.91 41.08 -2.57
CA LEU A 3 -11.18 39.91 -1.71
C LEU A 3 -11.46 38.63 -2.52
N TRP A 4 -12.06 38.77 -3.71
CA TRP A 4 -12.27 37.69 -4.67
C TRP A 4 -10.97 36.99 -5.12
N LEU A 5 -9.90 37.75 -5.39
CA LEU A 5 -8.61 37.17 -5.81
C LEU A 5 -7.99 36.35 -4.69
N ALA A 6 -8.10 36.81 -3.44
CA ALA A 6 -7.60 36.08 -2.28
C ALA A 6 -8.33 34.74 -2.10
N ILE A 7 -9.67 34.74 -2.24
CA ILE A 7 -10.48 33.52 -2.12
C ILE A 7 -10.10 32.52 -3.22
N LEU A 8 -9.96 32.98 -4.47
CA LEU A 8 -9.60 32.11 -5.59
C LEU A 8 -8.21 31.48 -5.40
N LEU A 9 -7.23 32.26 -4.94
CA LEU A 9 -5.88 31.74 -4.64
C LEU A 9 -5.88 30.72 -3.50
N ILE A 10 -6.68 30.93 -2.45
CA ILE A 10 -6.80 29.97 -1.34
C ILE A 10 -7.41 28.66 -1.83
N VAL A 11 -8.45 28.70 -2.66
CA VAL A 11 -9.09 27.50 -3.21
C VAL A 11 -8.13 26.72 -4.11
N VAL A 12 -7.39 27.40 -4.98
CA VAL A 12 -6.40 26.76 -5.85
C VAL A 12 -5.24 26.18 -5.03
N ALA A 13 -4.76 26.89 -4.01
CA ALA A 13 -3.72 26.39 -3.11
C ALA A 13 -4.17 25.16 -2.31
N LEU A 14 -5.43 25.12 -1.87
CA LEU A 14 -6.01 23.94 -1.20
C LEU A 14 -6.14 22.76 -2.14
N LEU A 15 -6.64 22.95 -3.36
CA LEU A 15 -6.75 21.88 -4.35
C LEU A 15 -5.38 21.34 -4.76
N ALA A 16 -4.41 22.23 -4.99
CA ALA A 16 -3.04 21.84 -5.29
C ALA A 16 -2.39 21.11 -4.11
N GLY A 17 -2.59 21.57 -2.88
CA GLY A 17 -2.08 20.93 -1.66
C GLY A 17 -2.63 19.52 -1.45
N VAL A 18 -3.94 19.32 -1.67
CA VAL A 18 -4.56 17.99 -1.56
C VAL A 18 -4.08 17.07 -2.68
N ALA A 19 -4.01 17.54 -3.93
CA ALA A 19 -3.53 16.75 -5.05
C ALA A 19 -2.07 16.30 -4.87
N LEU A 20 -1.19 17.23 -4.46
CA LEU A 20 0.22 16.93 -4.20
C LEU A 20 0.38 16.03 -2.97
N GLY A 21 -0.34 16.30 -1.88
CA GLY A 21 -0.32 15.48 -0.67
C GLY A 21 -0.75 14.04 -0.93
N PHE A 22 -1.84 13.84 -1.68
CA PHE A 22 -2.33 12.51 -2.05
C PHE A 22 -1.31 11.74 -2.90
N PHE A 23 -0.69 12.39 -3.88
CA PHE A 23 0.26 11.72 -4.76
C PHE A 23 1.54 11.31 -4.02
N ILE A 24 2.06 12.18 -3.14
CA ILE A 24 3.22 11.89 -2.30
C ILE A 24 2.91 10.77 -1.31
N ALA A 25 1.77 10.84 -0.61
CA ALA A 25 1.35 9.81 0.34
C ALA A 25 1.18 8.45 -0.35
N ARG A 26 0.56 8.41 -1.54
CA ARG A 26 0.41 7.19 -2.35
C ARG A 26 1.78 6.59 -2.72
N LYS A 27 2.70 7.42 -3.20
CA LYS A 27 4.06 6.97 -3.57
C LYS A 27 4.84 6.46 -2.35
N TYR A 28 4.72 7.16 -1.22
CA TYR A 28 5.35 6.75 0.04
C TYR A 28 4.80 5.41 0.55
N MET A 29 3.48 5.23 0.54
CA MET A 29 2.82 4.00 0.98
C MET A 29 3.25 2.79 0.12
N MET A 30 3.30 2.96 -1.20
CA MET A 30 3.76 1.91 -2.11
C MET A 30 5.23 1.55 -1.85
N ASN A 31 6.09 2.54 -1.65
CA ASN A 31 7.50 2.31 -1.30
C ASN A 31 7.65 1.63 0.07
N TYR A 32 6.80 1.94 1.03
CA TYR A 32 6.81 1.29 2.35
C TYR A 32 6.43 -0.20 2.25
N MET A 33 5.37 -0.53 1.50
CA MET A 33 4.94 -1.92 1.29
C MET A 33 5.94 -2.75 0.47
N LYS A 34 6.75 -2.11 -0.37
CA LYS A 34 7.86 -2.77 -1.08
C LYS A 34 9.06 -3.07 -0.17
N LYS A 35 9.35 -2.18 0.78
CA LYS A 35 10.48 -2.35 1.72
C LYS A 35 10.18 -3.36 2.83
N ASN A 36 8.94 -3.41 3.31
CA ASN A 36 8.44 -4.44 4.22
C ASN A 36 7.35 -5.24 3.50
N PRO A 37 7.70 -6.37 2.84
CA PRO A 37 6.73 -7.12 2.06
C PRO A 37 5.54 -7.48 2.95
N PRO A 38 4.30 -7.26 2.48
CA PRO A 38 3.10 -7.41 3.30
C PRO A 38 2.90 -8.86 3.76
N ILE A 39 3.61 -9.83 3.17
CA ILE A 39 3.40 -11.26 3.39
C ILE A 39 4.76 -11.94 3.57
N ASN A 40 4.98 -12.51 4.75
CA ASN A 40 6.12 -13.36 5.06
C ASN A 40 5.67 -14.80 5.36
N GLU A 41 6.60 -15.75 5.40
CA GLU A 41 6.29 -17.17 5.62
C GLU A 41 5.51 -17.43 6.92
N LYS A 42 5.83 -16.66 7.97
CA LYS A 42 5.17 -16.75 9.28
C LYS A 42 3.72 -16.29 9.19
N MET A 43 3.45 -15.20 8.48
CA MET A 43 2.09 -14.70 8.22
C MET A 43 1.29 -15.69 7.36
N LEU A 44 1.88 -16.29 6.33
CA LEU A 44 1.22 -17.33 5.55
C LEU A 44 0.93 -18.59 6.37
N ARG A 45 1.85 -18.97 7.24
CA ARG A 45 1.64 -20.08 8.16
C ARG A 45 0.48 -19.79 9.11
N VAL A 46 0.44 -18.60 9.71
CA VAL A 46 -0.67 -18.17 10.58
C VAL A 46 -1.97 -18.11 9.81
N MET A 47 -1.98 -17.56 8.59
CA MET A 47 -3.16 -17.50 7.72
C MET A 47 -3.69 -18.90 7.37
N MET A 48 -2.81 -19.85 7.02
CA MET A 48 -3.21 -21.23 6.77
C MET A 48 -3.72 -21.93 8.03
N MET A 49 -3.08 -21.71 9.18
CA MET A 49 -3.55 -22.25 10.45
C MET A 49 -4.92 -21.67 10.85
N GLN A 50 -5.16 -20.38 10.59
CA GLN A 50 -6.48 -19.74 10.79
C GLN A 50 -7.55 -20.35 9.88
N MET A 51 -7.17 -20.80 8.69
CA MET A 51 -8.06 -21.50 7.75
C MET A 51 -8.20 -23.00 8.03
N GLY A 52 -7.65 -23.51 9.14
CA GLY A 52 -7.70 -24.94 9.48
C GLY A 52 -6.85 -25.82 8.56
N MET A 53 -5.99 -25.23 7.73
CA MET A 53 -5.08 -25.95 6.85
C MET A 53 -3.77 -26.27 7.56
N ASN A 54 -3.31 -27.51 7.44
CA ASN A 54 -1.99 -27.91 7.94
C ASN A 54 -0.89 -27.22 7.13
N PRO A 55 -0.07 -26.35 7.75
CA PRO A 55 0.97 -25.62 7.04
C PRO A 55 2.15 -26.55 6.72
N SER A 56 2.21 -27.07 5.50
CA SER A 56 3.42 -27.74 5.00
C SER A 56 4.41 -26.70 4.47
N GLN A 57 5.68 -26.77 4.88
CA GLN A 57 6.74 -25.83 4.45
C GLN A 57 6.85 -25.72 2.92
N LYS A 58 6.62 -26.83 2.19
CA LYS A 58 6.62 -26.83 0.71
C LYS A 58 5.46 -26.00 0.14
N LYS A 59 4.27 -26.12 0.73
CA LYS A 59 3.07 -25.34 0.33
C LYS A 59 3.22 -23.87 0.67
N ILE A 60 3.78 -23.54 1.84
CA ILE A 60 4.12 -22.16 2.21
C ILE A 60 5.04 -21.54 1.15
N ASN A 61 6.13 -22.22 0.79
CA ASN A 61 7.09 -21.70 -0.19
C ASN A 61 6.46 -21.54 -1.59
N GLN A 62 5.59 -22.47 -2.00
CA GLN A 62 4.85 -22.37 -3.26
C GLN A 62 3.89 -21.17 -3.27
N MET A 63 3.17 -20.94 -2.16
CA MET A 63 2.26 -19.81 -2.02
C MET A 63 3.02 -18.47 -1.92
N MET A 64 4.11 -18.39 -1.15
CA MET A 64 4.99 -17.21 -1.12
C MET A 64 5.42 -16.79 -2.53
N LYS A 65 5.88 -17.75 -3.34
CA LYS A 65 6.30 -17.48 -4.73
C LYS A 65 5.14 -17.01 -5.60
N ALA A 66 3.97 -17.64 -5.49
CA ALA A 66 2.78 -17.23 -6.25
C ALA A 66 2.32 -15.82 -5.87
N MET A 67 2.39 -15.46 -4.59
CA MET A 67 1.98 -14.14 -4.09
C MET A 67 2.98 -13.04 -4.46
N ASN A 68 4.28 -13.31 -4.37
CA ASN A 68 5.32 -12.38 -4.84
C ASN A 68 5.14 -12.07 -6.34
N ASN A 69 4.87 -13.09 -7.15
CA ASN A 69 4.63 -12.92 -8.58
C ASN A 69 3.33 -12.15 -8.90
N ALA A 70 2.33 -12.18 -8.01
CA ALA A 70 1.08 -11.43 -8.16
C ALA A 70 1.22 -9.97 -7.69
N GLN A 71 2.15 -9.69 -6.77
CA GLN A 71 2.40 -8.35 -6.23
C GLN A 71 3.33 -7.50 -7.13
N ASP A 72 4.18 -8.14 -7.94
CA ASP A 72 5.09 -7.48 -8.90
C ASP A 72 4.43 -7.08 -10.25
N LYS A 73 3.13 -7.36 -10.43
CA LYS A 73 2.32 -6.86 -11.57
C LYS A 73 1.37 -5.76 -11.10
#